data_AF-J3D602-F1
#
_entry.id   AF-J3D602-F1
#
_cell.length_a   1.000
_cell.length_b   1.000
_cell.length_c   1.000
_cell.angle_alpha   90.00
_cell.angle_beta   90.00
_cell.angle_gamma   90.00
#
_symmetry.space_group_name_H-M   'P 1'
#
loop_
_entity.id
_entity.type
_entity.pdbx_description
1 polymer ?
#
loop_
_entity_poly.entity_id
_entity_poly.type
_entity_poly.pdbx_seq_one_letter_code
_entity_poly.pdbx_strand_id
1 'polypeptide(L)'
;MAPGKLLACISLVLAGCAATPEETRPLFRDSQLSMQGAQVMVIPGSSTKAEVSAALGSATVVRFDSGYEVWAYREKPPKSETPGAEFVVLFTPAGIVQKTRIRPRYEAPAK
;
A
#
# COMPACT_ATOMS: atom_id res chain seq x y z
N MET A 1 25.27 52.37 31.65
CA MET A 1 24.08 52.48 32.51
C MET A 1 22.88 52.93 31.68
N ALA A 2 22.24 51.98 31.00
CA ALA A 2 20.81 51.65 31.10
C ALA A 2 20.36 50.88 29.84
N PRO A 3 19.51 49.85 30.00
CA PRO A 3 19.36 48.75 29.06
C PRO A 3 18.02 48.81 28.32
N GLY A 4 17.91 48.19 27.15
CA GLY A 4 16.58 48.06 26.56
C GLY A 4 16.58 47.69 25.10
N LYS A 5 16.56 46.38 24.84
CA LYS A 5 15.52 45.71 24.03
C LYS A 5 15.97 44.27 23.82
N LEU A 6 15.66 43.48 24.84
CA LEU A 6 15.41 42.06 24.70
C LEU A 6 14.29 41.88 23.65
N LEU A 7 14.37 40.76 22.92
CA LEU A 7 13.20 40.04 22.43
C LEU A 7 12.54 40.55 21.13
N ALA A 8 13.07 40.13 19.98
CA ALA A 8 12.26 39.79 18.80
C ALA A 8 13.18 39.24 17.72
N CYS A 9 13.09 37.93 17.39
CA CYS A 9 13.41 37.33 16.07
C CYS A 9 13.57 35.79 16.09
N ILE A 10 13.25 35.07 17.18
CA ILE A 10 13.50 33.61 17.27
C ILE A 10 12.28 32.72 16.91
N SER A 11 11.19 33.27 16.39
CA SER A 11 9.92 32.52 16.28
C SER A 11 9.61 31.87 14.92
N LEU A 12 10.52 31.84 13.93
CA LEU A 12 10.16 31.46 12.55
C LEU A 12 10.58 30.04 12.08
N VAL A 13 11.00 29.13 12.96
CA VAL A 13 11.56 27.82 12.52
C VAL A 13 10.72 26.59 12.88
N LEU A 14 9.46 26.71 13.31
CA LEU A 14 8.67 25.53 13.75
C LEU A 14 7.53 25.04 12.83
N ALA A 15 7.39 25.56 11.60
CA ALA A 15 6.33 25.13 10.68
C ALA A 15 6.74 23.95 9.76
N GLY A 16 7.24 22.84 10.32
CA GLY A 16 7.82 21.75 9.52
C GLY A 16 7.43 20.31 9.86
N CYS A 17 6.65 20.04 10.92
CA CYS A 17 6.50 18.66 11.43
C CYS A 17 5.16 17.96 11.16
N ALA A 18 4.32 18.45 10.24
CA ALA A 18 3.01 17.82 9.99
C ALA A 18 2.67 17.57 8.51
N ALA A 19 3.66 17.55 7.62
CA ALA A 19 3.44 17.03 6.27
C ALA A 19 3.55 15.51 6.33
N THR A 20 2.45 14.82 6.62
CA THR A 20 2.34 13.40 6.26
C THR A 20 2.14 13.37 4.75
N PRO A 21 3.12 12.92 3.94
CA PRO A 21 2.83 12.65 2.54
C PRO A 21 1.66 11.67 2.53
N GLU A 22 0.60 12.01 1.82
CA GLU A 22 -0.47 11.06 1.52
C GLU A 22 0.21 9.87 0.84
N GLU A 23 0.36 8.78 1.60
CA GLU A 23 1.10 7.61 1.16
C GLU A 23 0.40 7.09 -0.09
N THR A 24 0.98 7.39 -1.25
CA THR A 24 0.41 7.03 -2.55
C THR A 24 0.56 5.52 -2.67
N ARG A 25 -0.43 4.78 -2.15
CA ARG A 25 -0.42 3.32 -2.18
C ARG A 25 -0.52 2.88 -3.63
N PRO A 26 0.31 1.91 -4.06
CA PRO A 26 0.24 1.36 -5.40
C PRO A 26 -1.16 0.83 -5.70
N LEU A 27 -1.66 1.17 -6.88
CA LEU A 27 -2.91 0.68 -7.45
C LEU A 27 -2.60 -0.32 -8.57
N PHE A 28 -3.62 -1.03 -9.02
CA PHE A 28 -3.52 -1.78 -10.27
C PHE A 28 -3.07 -0.87 -11.41
N ARG A 29 -2.24 -1.42 -12.31
CA ARG A 29 -1.81 -0.76 -13.54
C ARG A 29 -3.01 -0.30 -14.36
N ASP A 30 -4.02 -1.15 -14.48
CA ASP A 30 -5.31 -0.81 -15.07
C ASP A 30 -6.30 -0.41 -13.97
N SER A 31 -6.77 0.84 -14.04
CA SER A 31 -7.75 1.40 -13.11
C SER A 31 -9.13 0.74 -13.16
N GLN A 32 -9.47 0.03 -14.25
CA GLN A 32 -10.74 -0.69 -14.40
C GLN A 32 -10.67 -2.13 -13.89
N LEU A 33 -9.48 -2.61 -13.53
CA LEU A 33 -9.30 -3.98 -13.10
C LEU A 33 -9.92 -4.23 -11.72
N SER A 34 -10.84 -5.19 -11.63
CA SER A 34 -11.44 -5.63 -10.37
C SER A 34 -10.52 -6.60 -9.62
N MET A 35 -10.73 -6.76 -8.31
CA MET A 35 -10.00 -7.73 -7.48
C MET A 35 -10.17 -9.17 -8.00
N GLN A 36 -11.37 -9.53 -8.45
CA GLN A 36 -11.65 -10.84 -9.02
C GLN A 36 -10.98 -11.02 -10.39
N GLY A 37 -10.98 -9.98 -11.23
CA GLY A 37 -10.26 -9.99 -12.50
C GLY A 37 -8.75 -10.18 -12.30
N ALA A 38 -8.17 -9.47 -11.34
CA ALA A 38 -6.78 -9.64 -10.94
C ALA A 38 -6.48 -11.08 -10.48
N GLN A 39 -7.37 -11.67 -9.66
CA GLN A 39 -7.19 -13.04 -9.18
C GLN A 39 -7.18 -14.08 -10.32
N VAL A 40 -8.03 -13.91 -11.34
CA VAL A 40 -8.08 -14.83 -12.50
C VAL A 40 -6.78 -14.79 -13.32
N MET A 41 -6.06 -13.66 -13.34
CA MET A 41 -4.80 -13.52 -14.07
C MET A 41 -3.58 -14.12 -13.33
N VAL A 42 -3.73 -14.52 -12.07
CA VAL A 42 -2.63 -15.01 -11.23
C VAL A 42 -2.85 -16.45 -10.83
N ILE A 43 -2.02 -17.35 -11.36
CA ILE A 43 -2.17 -18.80 -11.23
C ILE A 43 -1.18 -19.34 -10.18
N PRO A 44 -1.67 -19.84 -9.02
CA PRO A 44 -0.81 -20.49 -8.05
C PRO A 44 -0.06 -21.69 -8.64
N GLY A 45 1.22 -21.83 -8.28
CA GLY A 45 2.11 -22.87 -8.76
C GLY A 45 2.75 -22.60 -10.13
N SER A 46 2.29 -21.58 -10.87
CA SER A 46 2.78 -21.28 -12.22
C SER A 46 3.23 -19.85 -12.40
N SER A 47 2.44 -18.87 -11.96
CA SER A 47 2.78 -17.46 -12.19
C SER A 47 4.04 -17.04 -11.42
N THR A 48 4.89 -16.27 -12.08
CA THR A 48 6.13 -15.70 -11.53
C THR A 48 5.91 -14.26 -11.04
N LYS A 49 6.83 -13.75 -10.20
CA LYS A 49 6.84 -12.33 -9.81
C LYS A 49 6.83 -11.37 -11.01
N ALA A 50 7.56 -11.71 -12.07
CA ALA A 50 7.67 -10.89 -13.27
C ALA A 50 6.34 -10.83 -14.02
N GLU A 51 5.67 -11.97 -14.21
CA GLU A 51 4.35 -12.04 -14.86
C GLU A 51 3.30 -11.30 -14.04
N VAL A 52 3.28 -11.49 -12.72
CA VAL A 52 2.34 -10.79 -11.84
C VAL A 52 2.56 -9.27 -11.88
N SER A 53 3.80 -8.80 -11.86
CA SER A 53 4.10 -7.37 -11.99
C SER A 53 3.73 -6.81 -13.37
N ALA A 54 3.95 -7.59 -14.42
CA ALA A 54 3.58 -7.20 -15.78
C ALA A 54 2.05 -7.09 -15.94
N ALA A 55 1.29 -8.02 -15.34
CA ALA A 55 -0.16 -8.03 -15.40
C ALA A 55 -0.81 -6.95 -14.50
N LEU A 56 -0.34 -6.83 -13.26
CA LEU A 56 -1.04 -6.06 -12.22
C LEU A 56 -0.39 -4.72 -11.89
N GLY A 57 0.88 -4.52 -12.23
CA GLY A 57 1.62 -3.31 -11.91
C GLY A 57 2.32 -3.33 -10.56
N SER A 58 2.47 -2.15 -9.96
CA SER A 58 3.16 -1.98 -8.68
C SER A 58 2.29 -2.47 -7.53
N ALA A 59 2.91 -3.11 -6.54
CA ALA A 59 2.24 -3.62 -5.34
C ALA A 59 2.86 -3.02 -4.08
N THR A 60 2.12 -3.06 -2.98
CA THR A 60 2.76 -2.97 -1.65
C THR A 60 3.46 -4.29 -1.38
N VAL A 61 4.78 -4.26 -1.18
CA VAL A 61 5.60 -5.48 -1.04
C VAL A 61 6.08 -5.62 0.40
N VAL A 62 5.82 -6.80 0.99
CA VAL A 62 6.39 -7.23 2.26
C VAL A 62 7.30 -8.43 1.99
N ARG A 63 8.54 -8.37 2.47
CA ARG A 63 9.54 -9.44 2.32
C ARG A 63 9.79 -10.08 3.68
N PHE A 64 9.93 -11.40 3.69
CA PHE A 64 10.29 -12.17 4.88
C PHE A 64 11.72 -12.69 4.74
N ASP A 65 12.45 -12.81 5.85
CA ASP A 65 13.83 -13.33 5.86
C ASP A 65 13.92 -14.77 5.35
N SER A 66 12.82 -15.53 5.39
CA SER A 66 12.69 -16.85 4.80
C SER A 66 12.68 -16.85 3.26
N GLY A 67 12.68 -15.68 2.62
CA GLY A 67 12.63 -15.51 1.17
C GLY A 67 11.21 -15.43 0.59
N TYR A 68 10.18 -15.68 1.40
CA TYR A 68 8.80 -15.45 0.98
C TYR A 68 8.54 -13.95 0.76
N GLU A 69 7.67 -13.63 -0.18
CA GLU A 69 7.22 -12.26 -0.42
C GLU A 69 5.69 -12.22 -0.48
N VAL A 70 5.10 -11.21 0.16
CA VAL A 70 3.68 -10.89 0.04
C VAL A 70 3.54 -9.59 -0.74
N TRP A 71 2.73 -9.64 -1.79
CA TRP A 71 2.36 -8.46 -2.57
C TRP A 71 0.87 -8.19 -2.36
N ALA A 72 0.55 -6.96 -1.99
CA ALA A 72 -0.81 -6.51 -1.76
C ALA A 72 -1.20 -5.40 -2.74
N TYR A 73 -2.36 -5.59 -3.37
CA TYR A 73 -3.02 -4.64 -4.24
C TYR A 73 -4.31 -4.19 -3.57
N ARG A 74 -4.50 -2.88 -3.44
CA ARG A 74 -5.63 -2.31 -2.71
C ARG A 74 -6.45 -1.45 -3.64
N GLU A 75 -7.76 -1.44 -3.43
CA GLU A 75 -8.60 -0.41 -4.02
C GLU A 75 -8.17 0.96 -3.48
N LYS A 76 -8.38 2.02 -4.28
CA LYS A 76 -8.30 3.38 -3.74
C LYS A 76 -9.21 3.45 -2.52
N PRO A 77 -8.71 3.81 -1.33
CA PRO A 77 -9.61 4.04 -0.22
C PRO A 77 -10.56 5.18 -0.63
N PRO A 78 -11.89 5.04 -0.46
CA PRO A 78 -12.74 6.22 -0.43
C PRO A 78 -12.23 7.15 0.67
N LYS A 79 -12.56 8.43 0.66
CA LYS A 79 -12.12 9.44 1.66
C LYS A 79 -12.34 9.04 3.14
N SER A 80 -13.00 7.92 3.42
CA SER A 80 -13.13 7.28 4.72
C SER A 80 -11.90 6.45 5.12
N GLU A 81 -11.62 6.39 6.41
CA GLU A 81 -10.53 5.57 6.99
C GLU A 81 -10.74 4.04 6.90
N THR A 82 -11.84 3.56 6.30
CA THR A 82 -12.10 2.12 6.18
C THR A 82 -11.34 1.51 5.00
N PRO A 83 -10.47 0.49 5.24
CA PRO A 83 -9.72 -0.16 4.18
C PRO A 83 -10.65 -0.73 3.09
N GLY A 84 -10.33 -0.47 1.83
CA GLY A 84 -10.99 -1.10 0.67
C GLY A 84 -10.74 -2.60 0.58
N ALA A 85 -11.29 -3.25 -0.45
CA ALA A 85 -10.92 -4.63 -0.73
C ALA A 85 -9.43 -4.72 -1.09
N GLU A 86 -8.83 -5.87 -0.83
CA GLU A 86 -7.40 -6.12 -1.04
C GLU A 86 -7.19 -7.49 -1.69
N PHE A 87 -6.42 -7.52 -2.77
CA PHE A 87 -5.91 -8.74 -3.38
C PHE A 87 -4.48 -9.00 -2.93
N VAL A 88 -4.26 -10.15 -2.32
CA VAL A 88 -2.99 -10.55 -1.72
C VAL A 88 -2.42 -11.75 -2.47
N VAL A 89 -1.15 -11.66 -2.83
CA VAL A 89 -0.39 -12.71 -3.50
C VAL A 89 0.81 -13.08 -2.63
N LEU A 90 0.94 -14.36 -2.30
CA LEU A 90 2.10 -14.93 -1.62
C LEU A 90 3.01 -15.60 -2.64
N PHE A 91 4.28 -15.24 -2.64
CA PHE A 91 5.32 -15.86 -3.45
C PHE A 91 6.25 -16.72 -2.58
N THR A 92 6.68 -17.85 -3.12
CA THR A 92 7.75 -18.67 -2.56
C THR A 92 9.12 -17.98 -2.70
N PRO A 93 10.17 -18.47 -2.02
CA PRO A 93 11.54 -17.99 -2.23
C PRO A 93 12.03 -18.08 -3.68
N ALA A 94 11.49 -19.00 -4.47
CA ALA A 94 11.78 -19.11 -5.91
C ALA A 94 11.07 -18.05 -6.77
N GLY A 95 10.22 -17.21 -6.17
CA GLY A 95 9.46 -16.18 -6.90
C GLY A 95 8.24 -16.71 -7.65
N ILE A 96 7.72 -17.89 -7.27
CA ILE A 96 6.51 -18.49 -7.82
C ILE A 96 5.34 -18.21 -6.88
N VAL A 97 4.16 -17.90 -7.42
CA VAL A 97 2.95 -17.72 -6.63
C VAL A 97 2.62 -19.02 -5.90
N GLN A 98 2.57 -18.96 -4.58
CA GLN A 98 2.12 -20.07 -3.75
C GLN A 98 0.62 -20.01 -3.46
N LYS A 99 0.09 -18.80 -3.19
CA LYS A 99 -1.29 -18.61 -2.78
C LYS A 99 -1.79 -17.22 -3.14
N THR A 100 -3.09 -17.12 -3.41
CA THR A 100 -3.79 -15.85 -3.57
C THR A 100 -4.97 -15.76 -2.60
N ARG A 101 -5.36 -14.53 -2.23
CA ARG A 101 -6.54 -14.27 -1.39
C ARG A 101 -7.12 -12.89 -1.71
N ILE A 102 -8.44 -12.81 -1.86
CA ILE A 102 -9.15 -11.53 -1.76
C ILE A 102 -9.61 -11.36 -0.31
N ARG A 103 -9.29 -10.20 0.28
CA ARG A 103 -9.89 -9.73 1.52
C ARG A 103 -10.99 -8.73 1.16
N PRO A 104 -12.26 -9.00 1.53
CA PRO A 104 -13.31 -8.03 1.30
C PRO A 104 -13.09 -6.80 2.19
N ARG A 105 -13.75 -5.70 1.83
CA ARG A 105 -13.88 -4.53 2.69
C ARG A 105 -14.44 -4.96 4.04
N TYR A 106 -13.82 -4.51 5.12
CA TYR A 106 -14.40 -4.70 6.45
C TYR A 106 -15.58 -3.74 6.59
N GLU A 107 -16.79 -4.28 6.65
CA GLU A 107 -17.98 -3.53 7.03
C GLU A 107 -17.99 -3.40 8.55
N ALA A 108 -18.06 -2.17 9.05
CA ALA A 108 -18.30 -1.98 10.48
C ALA A 108 -19.68 -2.55 10.83
N PRO A 109 -19.84 -3.23 11.98
CA PRO A 109 -21.14 -3.75 12.40
C PRO A 109 -22.17 -2.61 12.45
N ALA A 110 -23.39 -2.89 11.99
CA ALA A 110 -24.50 -1.97 12.11
C ALA A 110 -24.71 -1.65 13.60
N LYS A 111 -24.85 -0.35 13.92
CA LYS A 111 -25.17 0.12 15.27
C LYS A 111 -26.59 -0.25 15.67
#